data_AF-A0A7X1L3K8-F1
#
_entry.id   AF-A0A7X1L3K8-F1
#
_cell.length_a   1.000
_cell.length_b   1.000
_cell.length_c   1.000
_cell.angle_alpha   90.00
_cell.angle_beta   90.00
_cell.angle_gamma   90.00
#
_symmetry.space_group_name_H-M   'P 1'
#
loop_
_entity.id
_entity.type
_entity.pdbx_description
1 polymer ?
#
loop_
_entity_poly.entity_id
_entity_poly.type
_entity_poly.pdbx_seq_one_letter_code
_entity_poly.pdbx_strand_id
1 'polypeptide(L)'
;MCETLEAFKPFNPSVVFSVRTGSVMCFTAFDHVPEQTSIFHDWIRQDKLVFRKKLVLKPPRWSSVSSIQLREADKGVWRVEIRDADGNFLRVLRFSITD
;
A
#
# COMPACT_ATOMS: atom_id res chain seq x y z
N MET A 1 -0.78 -4.82 -4.32
CA MET A 1 -1.14 -3.56 -5.00
C MET A 1 -2.31 -3.84 -5.92
N CYS A 2 -3.23 -2.89 -6.07
CA CYS A 2 -4.42 -3.02 -6.90
C CYS A 2 -4.90 -1.64 -7.37
N GLU A 3 -5.70 -1.61 -8.43
CA GLU A 3 -6.26 -0.36 -8.96
C GLU A 3 -7.33 0.21 -8.03
N THR A 4 -8.18 -0.66 -7.50
CA THR A 4 -9.26 -0.29 -6.57
C THR A 4 -9.63 -1.47 -5.67
N LEU A 5 -10.63 -1.26 -4.82
CA LEU A 5 -11.29 -2.32 -4.05
C LEU A 5 -12.70 -2.53 -4.58
N GLU A 6 -13.06 -3.78 -4.82
CA GLU A 6 -14.43 -4.19 -5.15
C GLU A 6 -14.90 -5.22 -4.12
N ALA A 7 -16.08 -5.01 -3.54
CA ALA A 7 -16.60 -5.84 -2.44
C ALA A 7 -15.57 -6.09 -1.32
N PHE A 8 -14.81 -5.04 -0.95
CA PHE A 8 -13.73 -5.06 0.05
C PHE A 8 -12.55 -5.98 -0.27
N LYS A 9 -12.37 -6.34 -1.55
CA LYS A 9 -11.24 -7.14 -2.03
C LYS A 9 -10.44 -6.38 -3.10
N PRO A 10 -9.12 -6.64 -3.22
CA PRO A 10 -8.31 -6.07 -4.29
C PRO A 10 -8.89 -6.40 -5.68
N PHE A 11 -9.21 -5.36 -6.46
CA PHE A 11 -9.64 -5.50 -7.85
C PHE A 11 -8.50 -5.11 -8.77
N ASN A 12 -8.28 -5.90 -9.84
CA ASN A 12 -7.13 -5.78 -10.73
C ASN A 12 -5.78 -5.66 -9.99
N PRO A 13 -5.38 -6.70 -9.23
CA PRO A 13 -4.05 -6.71 -8.62
C PRO A 13 -2.97 -6.77 -9.71
N SER A 14 -1.98 -5.89 -9.60
CA SER A 14 -0.89 -5.79 -10.57
C SER A 14 0.41 -5.30 -9.92
N VAL A 15 1.49 -5.38 -10.67
CA VAL A 15 2.79 -4.74 -10.36
C VAL A 15 3.15 -3.63 -11.36
N VAL A 16 2.30 -3.42 -12.37
CA VAL A 16 2.40 -2.34 -13.35
C VAL A 16 1.04 -1.66 -13.45
N PHE A 17 1.00 -0.34 -13.29
CA PHE A 17 -0.22 0.45 -13.31
C PHE A 17 -0.09 1.59 -14.30
N SER A 18 -1.14 1.87 -15.07
CA SER A 18 -1.18 3.07 -15.91
C SER A 18 -1.39 4.31 -15.03
N VAL A 19 -0.72 5.41 -15.31
CA VAL A 19 -1.03 6.71 -14.68
C VAL A 19 -2.50 7.10 -14.87
N ARG A 20 -3.14 6.61 -15.95
CA ARG A 20 -4.54 6.86 -16.30
C ARG A 20 -5.53 6.19 -15.36
N THR A 21 -5.12 5.19 -14.55
CA THR A 21 -5.99 4.63 -13.51
C THR A 21 -6.33 5.65 -12.42
N GLY A 22 -5.58 6.77 -12.36
CA GLY A 22 -5.81 7.89 -11.45
C GLY A 22 -5.36 7.63 -10.02
N SER A 23 -5.42 6.38 -9.55
CA SER A 23 -4.91 5.99 -8.23
C SER A 23 -4.37 4.56 -8.23
N VAL A 24 -3.58 4.24 -7.20
CA VAL A 24 -3.17 2.88 -6.88
C VAL A 24 -3.31 2.66 -5.38
N MET A 25 -3.72 1.46 -4.99
CA MET A 25 -3.97 1.09 -3.60
C MET A 25 -3.05 -0.03 -3.12
N CYS A 26 -2.61 0.09 -1.87
CA CYS A 26 -1.96 -0.98 -1.13
C CYS A 26 -2.96 -1.50 -0.09
N PHE A 27 -3.53 -2.67 -0.38
CA PHE A 27 -4.36 -3.43 0.54
C PHE A 27 -3.52 -4.45 1.32
N THR A 28 -3.73 -4.53 2.62
CA THR A 28 -3.08 -5.48 3.52
C THR A 28 -4.12 -6.10 4.43
N ALA A 29 -4.13 -7.43 4.53
CA ALA A 29 -5.02 -8.17 5.42
C ALA A 29 -4.20 -9.01 6.41
N PHE A 30 -4.72 -9.09 7.63
CA PHE A 30 -4.15 -9.84 8.75
C PHE A 30 -5.19 -10.83 9.26
N ASP A 31 -4.89 -12.12 9.14
CA ASP A 31 -5.76 -13.20 9.62
C ASP A 31 -5.72 -13.40 11.14
N HIS A 32 -4.72 -12.80 11.79
CA HIS A 32 -4.59 -12.76 13.23
C HIS A 32 -3.94 -11.44 13.69
N VAL A 33 -4.65 -10.71 14.53
CA VAL A 33 -4.20 -9.49 15.22
C VAL A 33 -4.47 -9.72 16.72
N PRO A 34 -3.43 -10.02 17.53
CA PRO A 34 -3.62 -10.43 18.92
C PRO A 34 -4.13 -9.28 19.81
N GLU A 35 -3.64 -8.07 19.56
CA GLU A 35 -4.03 -6.85 20.25
C GLU A 35 -4.06 -5.66 19.29
N GLN A 36 -4.71 -4.57 19.70
CA GLN A 36 -4.76 -3.37 18.86
C GLN A 36 -3.36 -2.81 18.67
N THR A 37 -2.90 -2.75 17.42
CA THR A 37 -1.58 -2.25 17.05
C THR A 37 -1.67 -1.32 15.83
N SER A 38 -0.53 -0.85 15.33
CA SER A 38 -0.46 -0.07 14.10
C SER A 38 0.60 -0.63 13.17
N ILE A 39 0.32 -0.53 11.88
CA ILE A 39 1.31 -0.68 10.82
C ILE A 39 1.46 0.63 10.05
N PHE A 40 2.52 0.71 9.26
CA PHE A 40 2.82 1.85 8.40
C PHE A 40 2.98 1.38 6.97
N HIS A 41 2.30 2.07 6.05
CA HIS A 41 2.58 1.98 4.63
C HIS A 41 3.45 3.16 4.23
N ASP A 42 4.71 2.89 3.91
CA ASP A 42 5.70 3.85 3.45
C ASP A 42 5.79 3.80 1.94
N TRP A 43 5.21 4.80 1.29
CA TRP A 43 5.22 4.96 -0.16
C TRP A 43 6.53 5.65 -0.56
N ILE A 44 7.36 4.92 -1.29
CA ILE A 44 8.71 5.34 -1.65
C ILE A 44 8.84 5.34 -3.17
N ARG A 45 9.34 6.44 -3.71
CA ARG A 45 9.65 6.62 -5.13
C ARG A 45 11.14 6.97 -5.25
N GLN A 46 11.87 6.22 -6.08
CA GLN A 46 13.32 6.43 -6.28
C GLN A 46 14.09 6.57 -4.95
N ASP A 47 13.84 5.65 -4.01
CA ASP A 47 14.46 5.62 -2.68
C ASP A 47 14.15 6.83 -1.76
N LYS A 48 13.21 7.69 -2.13
CA LYS A 48 12.72 8.78 -1.29
C LYS A 48 11.32 8.47 -0.77
N LEU A 49 11.13 8.59 0.55
CA LEU A 49 9.82 8.52 1.17
C LEU A 49 8.96 9.68 0.68
N VAL A 50 7.87 9.37 -0.01
CA VAL A 50 6.89 10.34 -0.50
C VAL A 50 5.80 10.55 0.53
N PHE A 51 5.30 9.46 1.11
CA PHE A 51 4.17 9.49 2.03
C PHE A 51 4.21 8.30 2.99
N ARG A 52 3.97 8.54 4.28
CA ARG A 52 3.78 7.49 5.29
C ARG A 52 2.34 7.52 5.79
N LYS A 53 1.65 6.39 5.71
CA LYS A 53 0.31 6.21 6.27
C LYS A 53 0.36 5.30 7.49
N LYS A 54 -0.03 5.82 8.66
CA LYS A 54 -0.34 5.00 9.84
C LYS A 54 -1.72 4.35 9.68
N LEU A 55 -1.80 3.05 9.91
CA LEU A 55 -3.02 2.25 9.82
C LEU A 55 -3.17 1.46 11.13
N VAL A 56 -4.27 1.69 11.84
CA VAL A 56 -4.57 0.97 13.09
C VAL A 56 -5.20 -0.37 12.75
N LEU A 57 -4.66 -1.45 13.32
CA LEU A 57 -5.19 -2.81 13.22
C LEU A 57 -5.96 -3.14 14.50
N LYS A 58 -7.15 -3.73 14.36
CA LYS A 58 -7.95 -4.19 15.51
C LYS A 58 -8.12 -5.72 15.49
N PRO A 59 -8.13 -6.38 16.66
CA PRO A 59 -8.40 -7.81 16.76
C PRO A 59 -9.79 -8.23 16.25
N PRO A 60 -9.99 -9.52 15.94
CA PRO A 60 -8.95 -10.54 15.76
C PRO A 60 -8.40 -10.59 14.34
N ARG A 61 -9.10 -9.95 13.38
CA ARG A 61 -8.78 -9.90 11.96
C ARG A 61 -9.01 -8.48 11.47
N TRP A 62 -8.09 -7.98 10.66
CA TRP A 62 -8.22 -6.63 10.14
C TRP A 62 -7.65 -6.54 8.73
N SER A 63 -8.28 -5.69 7.93
CA SER A 63 -7.72 -5.25 6.66
C SER A 63 -7.55 -3.75 6.68
N SER A 64 -6.45 -3.27 6.13
CA SER A 64 -6.17 -1.86 5.98
C SER A 64 -5.81 -1.55 4.54
N VAL A 65 -6.10 -0.32 4.14
CA VAL A 65 -5.79 0.18 2.81
C VAL A 65 -5.21 1.58 2.92
N SER A 66 -4.21 1.85 2.10
CA SER A 66 -3.79 3.21 1.77
C SER A 66 -3.68 3.34 0.26
N SER A 67 -3.76 4.56 -0.25
CA SER A 67 -3.63 4.84 -1.66
C SER A 67 -2.81 6.10 -1.89
N ILE A 68 -2.32 6.23 -3.12
CA ILE A 68 -1.80 7.49 -3.67
C ILE A 68 -2.60 7.82 -4.93
N GLN A 69 -2.77 9.12 -5.17
CA GLN A 69 -3.26 9.62 -6.46
C GLN A 69 -2.07 9.71 -7.43
N LEU A 70 -2.30 9.35 -8.68
CA LEU A 70 -1.29 9.31 -9.73
C LEU A 70 -1.34 10.59 -10.58
N ARG A 71 -0.16 11.10 -10.91
CA ARG A 71 0.05 12.20 -11.86
C ARG A 71 1.11 11.79 -12.87
N GLU A 72 1.20 12.49 -13.99
CA GLU A 72 2.26 12.24 -15.00
C GLU A 72 3.67 12.24 -14.39
N ALA A 73 3.91 13.14 -13.44
CA ALA A 73 5.19 13.25 -12.73
C ALA A 73 5.46 12.11 -11.73
N ASP A 74 4.51 11.20 -11.52
CA ASP A 74 4.60 10.05 -10.62
C ASP A 74 4.98 8.75 -11.33
N LYS A 75 5.19 8.78 -12.65
CA LYS A 75 5.69 7.61 -13.40
C LYS A 75 7.05 7.13 -12.89
N GLY A 76 7.30 5.83 -13.07
CA GLY A 76 8.54 5.17 -12.71
C GLY A 76 8.36 4.10 -11.63
N VAL A 77 9.47 3.75 -10.99
CA VAL A 77 9.53 2.64 -10.01
C VAL A 77 9.16 3.14 -8.62
N TRP A 78 8.27 2.38 -7.99
CA TRP A 78 7.79 2.62 -6.65
C TRP A 78 7.91 1.38 -5.78
N ARG A 79 7.89 1.60 -4.47
CA ARG A 79 7.63 0.55 -3.50
C ARG A 79 6.77 1.05 -2.36
N VAL A 80 6.03 0.12 -1.76
CA VAL A 80 5.45 0.29 -0.43
C VAL A 80 6.22 -0.60 0.52
N GLU A 81 6.83 0.00 1.53
CA GLU A 81 7.36 -0.74 2.68
C GLU A 81 6.28 -0.79 3.76
N ILE A 82 5.93 -1.99 4.20
CA ILE A 82 4.98 -2.23 5.26
C ILE A 82 5.78 -2.53 6.52
N ARG A 83 5.60 -1.69 7.55
CA ARG A 83 6.32 -1.79 8.81
C ARG A 83 5.37 -1.91 9.99
N ASP A 84 5.80 -2.59 11.04
CA ASP A 84 5.09 -2.62 12.32
C ASP A 84 5.31 -1.34 13.15
N ALA A 85 4.77 -1.31 14.37
CA ALA A 85 4.89 -0.21 15.31
C ALA A 85 6.33 0.08 15.74
N ASP A 86 7.18 -0.94 15.78
CA ASP A 86 8.59 -0.85 16.17
C ASP A 86 9.51 -0.49 14.99
N GLY A 87 8.94 -0.40 13.78
CA GLY A 87 9.64 -0.04 12.55
C GLY A 87 10.25 -1.24 11.81
N ASN A 88 10.01 -2.47 12.27
CA ASN A 88 10.46 -3.67 11.60
C ASN A 88 9.72 -3.86 10.28
N PHE A 89 10.42 -4.41 9.29
CA PHE A 89 9.83 -4.74 8.01
C PHE A 89 8.92 -5.96 8.11
N LEU A 90 7.65 -5.80 7.76
CA LEU A 90 6.71 -6.89 7.57
C LEU A 90 6.73 -7.37 6.10
N ARG A 91 6.73 -6.43 5.16
CA ARG A 91 6.73 -6.73 3.72
C ARG A 91 7.18 -5.54 2.89
N VAL A 92 7.74 -5.81 1.70
CA VAL A 92 8.02 -4.79 0.70
C VAL A 92 7.34 -5.17 -0.61
N LEU A 93 6.52 -4.28 -1.16
CA LEU A 93 5.83 -4.45 -2.43
C LEU A 93 6.41 -3.48 -3.45
N ARG A 94 6.93 -3.99 -4.56
CA ARG A 94 7.47 -3.17 -5.66
C ARG A 94 6.47 -3.13 -6.80
N PHE A 95 6.31 -1.96 -7.41
CA PHE A 95 5.45 -1.76 -8.56
C PHE A 95 5.96 -0.60 -9.42
N SER A 96 5.46 -0.49 -10.65
CA SER A 96 5.78 0.62 -11.54
C SER A 96 4.51 1.32 -12.00
N ILE A 97 4.63 2.63 -12.20
CA ILE A 97 3.59 3.45 -12.85
C ILE A 97 4.09 3.82 -14.24
N THR A 98 3.28 3.54 -15.27
CA THR A 98 3.61 3.62 -16.69
C THR A 98 2.57 4.45 -17.47
N ASP A 99 2.66 4.39 -18.81
CA ASP A 99 1.93 5.15 -19.85
C ASP A 99 2.32 6.60 -20.00
#